data_AF-A0A8B8ADA8-F1
#
_entry.id   AF-A0A8B8ADA8-F1
#
_cell.length_a   1.000
_cell.length_b   1.000
_cell.length_c   1.000
_cell.angle_alpha   90.00
_cell.angle_beta   90.00
_cell.angle_gamma   90.00
#
_symmetry.space_group_name_H-M   'P 1'
#
loop_
_entity.id
_entity.type
_entity.pdbx_description
1 polymer ?
#
loop_
_entity_poly.entity_id
_entity_poly.type
_entity_poly.pdbx_seq_one_letter_code
_entity_poly.pdbx_strand_id
1 'polypeptide(L)'
;MQRGKGVFDRSIMALRKFNSLGYADETSGLKLDLVYNPIGAFLPPPQEPLAEKYREELWEYFGIRFNQLFTITNMPIKRFADFLIRRNELEDYLELLVRNFNIHTVDNIMCRNLINVNWNGKMYDCDFNQQLEMESRKPTRKIP
;
A
#
# COMPACT_ATOMS: atom_id res chain seq x y z
N MET A 1 2.18 -7.52 11.15
CA MET A 1 3.05 -6.61 11.92
C MET A 1 4.33 -6.34 11.14
N GLN A 2 4.75 -5.08 11.09
CA GLN A 2 5.77 -4.55 10.18
C GLN A 2 7.13 -5.24 10.33
N ARG A 3 7.82 -5.44 9.21
CA ARG A 3 9.00 -6.31 9.11
C ARG A 3 10.24 -5.67 9.75
N GLY A 4 11.01 -6.46 10.51
CA GLY A 4 12.31 -6.08 11.07
C GLY A 4 12.35 -6.03 12.60
N LYS A 5 13.51 -6.33 13.19
CA LYS A 5 13.69 -6.33 14.66
C LYS A 5 13.39 -4.94 15.23
N GLY A 6 12.50 -4.87 16.21
CA GLY A 6 12.09 -3.62 16.88
C GLY A 6 11.27 -2.65 16.01
N VAL A 7 10.85 -3.03 14.81
CA VAL A 7 10.01 -2.18 13.96
C VAL A 7 8.59 -2.10 14.52
N PHE A 8 8.08 -3.20 15.04
CA PHE A 8 6.76 -3.23 15.69
C PHE A 8 6.68 -2.23 16.85
N ASP A 9 7.58 -2.33 17.84
CA ASP A 9 7.57 -1.46 19.02
C ASP A 9 7.70 0.03 18.64
N ARG A 10 8.58 0.34 17.68
CA ARG A 10 8.73 1.71 17.18
C ARG A 10 7.48 2.23 16.50
N SER A 11 6.75 1.38 15.80
CA SER A 11 5.51 1.76 15.13
C SER A 11 4.39 1.99 16.14
N ILE A 12 4.28 1.14 17.17
CA ILE A 12 3.37 1.35 18.30
C ILE A 12 3.67 2.67 19.02
N MET A 13 4.95 2.96 19.29
CA MET A 13 5.35 4.24 19.89
C MET A 13 4.97 5.44 19.00
N ALA A 14 5.17 5.35 17.69
CA ALA A 14 4.80 6.41 16.75
C ALA A 14 3.29 6.65 16.73
N LEU A 15 2.48 5.58 16.66
CA LEU A 15 1.02 5.67 16.66
C LEU A 15 0.48 6.30 17.96
N ARG A 16 1.01 5.89 19.12
CA ARG A 16 0.68 6.52 20.40
C ARG A 16 1.04 8.01 20.42
N LYS A 17 2.19 8.38 19.87
CA LYS A 17 2.59 9.79 19.75
C LYS A 17 1.61 10.57 18.88
N PHE A 18 1.18 10.02 17.74
CA PHE A 18 0.15 10.65 16.92
C PHE A 18 -1.15 10.84 17.69
N ASN A 19 -1.64 9.80 18.40
CA ASN A 19 -2.84 9.95 19.23
C ASN A 19 -2.68 11.03 20.32
N SER A 20 -1.51 11.14 20.96
CA SER A 20 -1.24 12.20 21.96
C SER A 20 -1.23 13.62 21.38
N LEU A 21 -1.00 13.75 20.06
CA LEU A 21 -1.06 15.01 19.33
C LEU A 21 -2.46 15.29 18.77
N GLY A 22 -3.45 14.45 19.10
CA GLY A 22 -4.84 14.59 18.68
C GLY A 22 -5.18 13.87 17.38
N TYR A 23 -4.28 13.11 16.76
CA TYR A 23 -4.64 12.34 15.57
C TYR A 23 -5.60 11.19 15.92
N ALA A 24 -6.63 11.01 15.09
CA ALA A 24 -7.77 10.13 15.36
C ALA A 24 -8.57 10.48 16.62
N ASP A 25 -8.50 11.74 17.05
CA ASP A 25 -9.47 12.35 17.94
C ASP A 25 -10.61 12.95 17.11
N GLU A 26 -11.86 12.70 17.51
CA GLU A 26 -13.05 13.22 16.83
C GLU A 26 -13.14 14.75 16.89
N THR A 27 -12.52 15.37 17.90
CA THR A 27 -12.60 16.82 18.16
C THR A 27 -11.51 17.63 17.47
N SER A 28 -10.39 17.00 17.06
CA SER A 28 -9.22 17.70 16.53
C SER A 28 -9.26 17.94 15.02
N GLY A 29 -10.03 17.13 14.29
CA GLY A 29 -9.99 17.07 12.82
C GLY A 29 -8.74 16.39 12.23
N LEU A 30 -7.76 15.99 13.04
CA LEU A 30 -6.52 15.34 12.58
C LEU A 30 -6.76 13.85 12.30
N LYS A 31 -6.42 13.40 11.09
CA LYS A 31 -6.67 12.02 10.64
C LYS A 31 -5.44 11.13 10.73
N LEU A 32 -5.61 9.94 11.30
CA LEU A 32 -4.64 8.85 11.26
C LEU A 32 -5.30 7.62 10.65
N ASP A 33 -4.93 7.31 9.43
CA ASP A 33 -5.40 6.13 8.71
C ASP A 33 -4.29 5.08 8.63
N LEU A 34 -4.69 3.80 8.66
CA LEU A 34 -3.81 2.67 8.56
C LEU A 34 -4.01 1.96 7.22
N VAL A 35 -2.97 1.27 6.75
CA VAL A 35 -3.02 0.47 5.54
C VAL A 35 -2.64 -0.96 5.84
N TYR A 36 -3.47 -1.91 5.42
CA TYR A 36 -3.21 -3.33 5.46
C TYR A 36 -2.88 -3.85 4.06
N ASN A 37 -1.77 -4.58 3.98
CA ASN A 37 -1.37 -5.31 2.80
C ASN A 37 -1.10 -6.78 3.21
N PRO A 38 -1.70 -7.79 2.54
CA PRO A 38 -1.49 -9.19 2.89
C PRO A 38 -0.02 -9.61 2.78
N ILE A 39 0.34 -10.67 3.50
CA ILE A 39 1.73 -11.16 3.55
C ILE A 39 2.06 -12.21 2.47
N GLY A 40 1.07 -12.63 1.68
CA GLY A 40 1.20 -13.71 0.71
C GLY A 40 0.35 -13.52 -0.55
N ALA A 41 0.27 -14.58 -1.34
CA ALA A 41 -0.36 -14.64 -2.65
C ALA A 41 -1.90 -14.76 -2.58
N PHE A 42 -2.55 -13.88 -1.83
CA PHE A 42 -4.01 -13.86 -1.69
C PHE A 42 -4.53 -12.41 -1.61
N LEU A 43 -5.81 -12.22 -1.90
CA LEU A 43 -6.46 -10.91 -1.78
C LEU A 43 -6.65 -10.53 -0.31
N PRO A 44 -6.60 -9.23 0.05
CA PRO A 44 -6.93 -8.83 1.39
C PRO A 44 -8.37 -9.23 1.76
N PRO A 45 -8.67 -9.45 3.05
CA PRO A 45 -10.05 -9.65 3.48
C PRO A 45 -10.87 -8.36 3.28
N PRO A 46 -12.21 -8.44 3.39
CA PRO A 46 -13.07 -7.27 3.34
C PRO A 46 -12.63 -6.20 4.35
N GLN A 47 -12.61 -4.93 3.89
CA GLN A 47 -12.03 -3.82 4.63
C GLN A 47 -12.73 -3.55 5.96
N GLU A 48 -14.07 -3.52 5.97
CA GLU A 48 -14.86 -3.15 7.15
C GLU A 48 -14.68 -4.12 8.33
N PRO A 49 -14.88 -5.45 8.18
CA PRO A 49 -14.63 -6.40 9.28
C PRO A 49 -13.18 -6.39 9.75
N LEU A 50 -12.22 -6.20 8.84
CA LEU A 50 -10.81 -6.10 9.21
C LEU A 50 -10.54 -4.82 10.02
N ALA A 51 -11.16 -3.70 9.65
CA ALA A 51 -11.02 -2.43 10.34
C ALA A 51 -11.55 -2.53 11.78
N GLU A 52 -12.71 -3.13 11.99
CA GLU A 52 -13.28 -3.37 13.32
C GLU A 52 -12.33 -4.19 14.20
N LYS A 53 -11.85 -5.31 13.68
CA LYS A 53 -10.88 -6.15 14.40
C LYS A 53 -9.59 -5.40 14.74
N TYR A 54 -9.08 -4.57 13.81
CA TYR A 54 -7.90 -3.75 14.09
C TYR A 54 -8.17 -2.71 15.18
N ARG A 55 -9.38 -2.13 15.24
CA ARG A 55 -9.75 -1.18 16.29
C ARG A 55 -9.77 -1.85 17.65
N GLU A 56 -10.38 -3.03 17.76
CA GLU A 56 -10.43 -3.82 19.00
C GLU A 56 -9.02 -4.15 19.51
N GLU A 57 -8.20 -4.79 18.67
CA GLU A 57 -6.86 -5.26 19.05
C GLU A 57 -5.91 -4.09 19.38
N LEU A 58 -5.91 -3.02 18.56
CA LEU A 58 -5.04 -1.87 18.80
C LEU A 58 -5.45 -1.07 20.03
N TRP A 59 -6.75 -1.01 20.33
CA TRP A 59 -7.24 -0.38 21.54
C TRP A 59 -6.93 -1.21 22.78
N GLU A 60 -7.29 -2.49 22.78
CA GLU A 60 -7.13 -3.38 23.94
C GLU A 60 -5.67 -3.52 24.37
N TYR A 61 -4.78 -3.81 23.42
CA TYR A 61 -3.39 -4.11 23.75
C TYR A 61 -2.49 -2.86 23.79
N PHE A 62 -2.88 -1.78 23.09
CA PHE A 62 -1.99 -0.63 22.91
C PHE A 62 -2.61 0.73 23.20
N GLY A 63 -3.93 0.84 23.40
CA GLY A 63 -4.63 2.11 23.60
C GLY A 63 -4.57 3.02 22.36
N ILE A 64 -4.44 2.45 21.16
CA ILE A 64 -4.29 3.19 19.91
C ILE A 64 -5.64 3.36 19.22
N ARG A 65 -5.88 4.56 18.68
CA ARG A 65 -7.03 4.89 17.83
C ARG A 65 -6.58 5.23 16.42
N PHE A 66 -7.43 4.95 15.44
CA PHE A 66 -7.24 5.35 14.05
C PHE A 66 -8.62 5.59 13.40
N ASN A 67 -8.65 6.31 12.28
CA ASN A 67 -9.89 6.66 11.58
C ASN A 67 -10.31 5.55 10.61
N GLN A 68 -9.52 5.30 9.57
CA GLN A 68 -9.78 4.27 8.56
C GLN A 68 -8.66 3.23 8.49
N LEU A 69 -9.05 2.00 8.12
CA LEU A 69 -8.13 0.98 7.67
C LEU A 69 -8.38 0.77 6.18
N PHE A 70 -7.36 0.93 5.35
CA PHE A 70 -7.44 0.66 3.92
C PHE A 70 -6.80 -0.69 3.61
N THR A 71 -7.50 -1.55 2.89
CA THR A 71 -6.90 -2.78 2.38
C THR A 71 -6.36 -2.55 0.97
N ILE A 72 -5.13 -3.00 0.73
CA ILE A 72 -4.52 -2.95 -0.59
C ILE A 72 -4.03 -4.34 -0.99
N THR A 73 -3.98 -4.59 -2.28
CA THR A 73 -3.47 -5.84 -2.85
C THR A 73 -2.01 -5.67 -3.26
N ASN A 74 -1.18 -6.68 -3.01
CA ASN A 74 0.22 -6.66 -3.45
C ASN A 74 0.31 -6.68 -4.98
N MET A 75 1.16 -5.83 -5.53
CA MET A 75 1.60 -5.97 -6.92
C MET A 75 2.80 -6.94 -6.99
N PRO A 76 2.78 -7.99 -7.82
CA PRO A 76 3.89 -8.95 -7.94
C PRO A 76 5.07 -8.35 -8.70
N ILE A 77 5.85 -7.49 -8.02
CA ILE A 77 7.09 -6.90 -8.55
C ILE A 77 8.28 -7.12 -7.59
N LYS A 78 9.50 -7.07 -8.13
CA LYS A 78 10.78 -7.20 -7.41
C LYS A 78 10.73 -8.34 -6.38
N ARG A 79 11.01 -8.04 -5.10
CA ARG A 79 11.14 -9.06 -4.03
C ARG A 79 9.91 -9.95 -3.88
N PHE A 80 8.71 -9.43 -4.11
CA PHE A 80 7.49 -10.23 -4.00
C PHE A 80 7.32 -11.13 -5.22
N ALA A 81 7.59 -10.63 -6.44
CA ALA A 81 7.66 -11.48 -7.63
C ALA A 81 8.69 -12.62 -7.45
N ASP A 82 9.90 -12.30 -7.01
CA ASP A 82 10.95 -13.31 -6.78
C ASP A 82 10.53 -14.37 -5.75
N PHE A 83 9.77 -13.95 -4.73
CA PHE A 83 9.21 -14.85 -3.72
C PHE A 83 8.19 -15.82 -4.33
N LEU A 84 7.27 -15.31 -5.18
CA LEU A 84 6.27 -16.13 -5.86
C LEU A 84 6.92 -17.10 -6.86
N ILE A 85 7.91 -16.63 -7.64
CA ILE A 85 8.66 -17.47 -8.60
C ILE A 85 9.33 -18.65 -7.88
N ARG A 86 10.03 -18.39 -6.77
CA ARG A 86 10.68 -19.46 -5.99
C ARG A 86 9.72 -20.49 -5.42
N ARG A 87 8.43 -20.14 -5.29
CA ARG A 87 7.37 -21.02 -4.79
C ARG A 87 6.50 -21.60 -5.90
N ASN A 88 6.77 -21.25 -7.16
CA ASN A 88 5.94 -21.63 -8.30
C ASN A 88 4.47 -21.17 -8.13
N GLU A 89 4.28 -19.97 -7.58
CA GLU A 89 2.96 -19.36 -7.26
C GLU A 89 2.67 -18.11 -8.12
N LEU A 90 3.58 -17.70 -9.01
CA LEU A 90 3.46 -16.42 -9.73
C LEU A 90 2.27 -16.41 -10.69
N GLU A 91 2.16 -17.44 -11.53
CA GLU A 91 1.12 -17.56 -12.54
C GLU A 91 -0.27 -17.62 -11.89
N ASP A 92 -0.44 -18.45 -10.86
CA ASP A 92 -1.69 -18.57 -10.11
C ASP A 92 -2.09 -17.24 -9.45
N TYR A 93 -1.11 -16.51 -8.90
CA TYR A 93 -1.37 -15.21 -8.30
C TYR A 93 -1.76 -14.16 -9.34
N LEU A 94 -1.12 -14.13 -10.50
CA LEU A 94 -1.50 -13.24 -11.59
C LEU A 94 -2.92 -13.55 -12.08
N GLU A 95 -3.29 -14.83 -12.19
CA GLU A 95 -4.64 -15.23 -12.56
C GLU A 95 -5.67 -14.79 -11.51
N LEU A 96 -5.36 -14.93 -10.22
CA LEU A 96 -6.20 -14.43 -9.13
C LEU A 96 -6.47 -12.92 -9.29
N LEU A 97 -5.44 -12.13 -9.59
CA LEU A 97 -5.57 -10.68 -9.78
C LEU A 97 -6.43 -10.34 -10.99
N VAL A 98 -6.23 -11.01 -12.13
CA VAL A 98 -7.01 -10.79 -13.35
C VAL A 98 -8.49 -11.12 -13.13
N ARG A 99 -8.78 -12.27 -12.50
CA ARG A 99 -10.15 -12.72 -12.22
C ARG A 99 -10.89 -11.79 -11.25
N ASN A 100 -10.16 -11.06 -10.40
CA ASN A 100 -10.73 -10.13 -9.41
C ASN A 100 -10.48 -8.66 -9.76
N PHE A 101 -10.24 -8.37 -11.05
CA PHE A 101 -10.07 -7.00 -11.52
C PHE A 101 -11.33 -6.16 -11.25
N ASN A 102 -11.15 -4.99 -10.64
CA ASN A 102 -12.22 -4.05 -10.35
C ASN A 102 -12.08 -2.79 -11.22
N ILE A 103 -12.86 -2.70 -12.28
CA ILE A 103 -12.86 -1.57 -13.23
C ILE A 103 -13.12 -0.22 -12.54
N HIS A 104 -13.92 -0.18 -11.48
CA HIS A 104 -14.28 1.07 -10.78
C HIS A 104 -13.08 1.71 -10.06
N THR A 105 -12.00 0.96 -9.84
CA THR A 105 -10.79 1.50 -9.23
C THR A 105 -9.95 2.31 -10.24
N VAL A 106 -10.08 2.01 -11.54
CA VAL A 106 -9.19 2.50 -12.61
C VAL A 106 -9.12 4.02 -12.63
N ASP A 107 -10.25 4.71 -12.59
CA ASP A 107 -10.29 6.18 -12.70
C ASP A 107 -9.55 6.89 -11.55
N ASN A 108 -9.41 6.22 -10.41
CA ASN A 108 -8.76 6.75 -9.22
C ASN A 108 -7.31 6.29 -9.04
N ILE A 109 -6.77 5.48 -9.98
CA ILE A 109 -5.39 5.00 -9.87
C ILE A 109 -4.42 6.18 -10.12
N MET A 110 -3.52 6.39 -9.17
CA MET A 110 -2.48 7.42 -9.21
C MET A 110 -1.68 7.44 -10.52
N CYS A 111 -1.31 6.26 -11.05
CA CYS A 111 -0.51 6.13 -12.27
C CYS A 111 -1.20 6.63 -13.56
N ARG A 112 -2.45 7.11 -13.51
CA ARG A 112 -3.10 7.75 -14.66
C ARG A 112 -2.75 9.23 -14.79
N ASN A 113 -2.56 9.91 -13.66
CA ASN A 113 -2.50 11.37 -13.61
C ASN A 113 -1.24 11.90 -12.91
N LEU A 114 -0.47 11.05 -12.25
CA LEU A 114 0.76 11.42 -11.55
C LEU A 114 2.00 10.97 -12.33
N ILE A 115 3.03 11.81 -12.33
CA ILE A 115 4.37 11.47 -12.80
C ILE A 115 5.24 11.22 -11.58
N ASN A 116 6.08 10.20 -11.66
CA ASN A 116 7.06 9.92 -10.64
C ASN A 116 8.47 10.33 -11.12
N VAL A 117 9.18 11.08 -10.28
CA VAL A 117 10.50 11.64 -10.60
C VAL A 117 11.53 11.04 -9.65
N ASN A 118 12.51 10.35 -10.20
CA ASN A 118 13.60 9.77 -9.43
C ASN A 118 14.60 10.84 -9.00
N TRP A 119 15.41 10.55 -7.97
CA TRP A 119 16.40 11.48 -7.41
C TRP A 119 17.46 11.96 -8.44
N ASN A 120 17.67 11.18 -9.51
CA ASN A 120 18.58 11.50 -10.61
C ASN A 120 17.90 12.24 -11.78
N GLY A 121 16.64 12.66 -11.63
CA GLY A 121 15.88 13.39 -12.64
C GLY A 121 15.21 12.51 -13.71
N LYS A 122 15.37 11.18 -13.67
CA LYS A 122 14.62 10.28 -14.57
C LYS A 122 13.14 10.32 -14.25
N MET A 123 12.31 10.33 -15.29
CA MET A 123 10.86 10.40 -15.18
C MET A 123 10.20 9.06 -15.51
N TYR A 124 9.16 8.73 -14.77
CA TYR A 124 8.38 7.51 -14.89
C TYR A 124 6.90 7.87 -14.85
N ASP A 125 6.09 7.19 -15.65
CA ASP A 125 4.63 7.35 -15.72
C ASP A 125 3.87 6.49 -14.68
N CYS A 126 4.59 5.85 -13.75
CA CYS A 126 4.04 5.15 -12.59
C CYS A 126 5.16 4.89 -11.56
N ASP A 127 4.81 4.81 -10.27
CA ASP A 127 5.78 4.42 -9.23
C ASP A 127 6.24 2.97 -9.37
N PHE A 128 5.34 2.05 -9.75
CA PHE A 128 5.69 0.69 -10.12
C PHE A 128 6.67 0.64 -11.29
N ASN A 129 6.52 1.51 -12.30
CA ASN A 129 7.45 1.59 -13.43
C ASN A 129 8.83 2.09 -12.98
N GLN A 130 8.90 3.04 -12.04
CA GLN A 130 10.17 3.40 -11.40
C GLN A 130 10.80 2.20 -10.68
N GLN A 131 10.02 1.45 -9.90
CA GLN A 131 10.53 0.27 -9.22
C GLN A 131 11.05 -0.77 -10.22
N LEU A 132 10.43 -0.91 -11.39
CA LEU A 132 10.85 -1.81 -12.46
C LEU A 132 11.92 -1.22 -13.40
N GLU A 133 12.38 0.01 -13.15
CA GLU A 133 13.34 0.75 -13.98
C GLU A 133 12.85 0.97 -15.43
N MET A 134 11.53 0.99 -15.63
CA MET A 134 10.86 1.22 -16.90
C MET A 134 10.65 2.73 -17.13
N GLU A 135 11.70 3.42 -17.58
CA GLU A 135 11.67 4.87 -17.81
C GLU A 135 10.57 5.28 -18.80
N SER A 136 9.91 6.41 -18.52
CA SER A 136 8.88 6.95 -19.41
C SER A 136 9.45 7.19 -20.81
N ARG A 137 8.65 6.91 -21.84
CA ARG A 137 9.09 7.14 -23.22
C ARG A 137 9.30 8.64 -23.41
N LYS A 138 10.48 9.03 -23.88
CA LYS A 138 10.72 10.39 -24.35
C LYS A 138 9.66 10.68 -25.43
N PRO A 139 8.93 11.81 -25.36
CA PRO A 139 8.02 12.17 -26.42
C PRO A 139 8.82 12.22 -27.73
N THR A 140 8.42 11.40 -28.70
CA THR A 140 8.94 11.47 -30.07
C THR A 140 8.46 12.77 -30.66
N ARG A 141 9.27 13.82 -30.49
CA ARG A 141 8.98 15.14 -31.06
C ARG A 141 9.14 15.01 -32.58
N LYS A 142 8.06 14.71 -33.31
CA LYS A 142 7.93 15.21 -34.68
C LYS A 142 7.60 16.69 -34.54
N ILE A 143 8.63 17.52 -34.51
CA ILE A 143 8.47 18.95 -34.77
C ILE A 143 8.09 19.04 -36.26
N PRO A 144 6.99 19.72 -36.63
CA PRO A 144 6.69 20.00 -38.04
C PRO A 144 7.79 20.83 -38.70
#